data_AF-A0A527FTZ9-F1
#
_entry.id   AF-A0A527FTZ9-F1
#
_cell.length_a   1.000
_cell.length_b   1.000
_cell.length_c   1.000
_cell.angle_alpha   90.00
_cell.angle_beta   90.00
_cell.angle_gamma   90.00
#
_symmetry.space_group_name_H-M   'P 1'
#
loop_
_entity.id
_entity.type
_entity.pdbx_description
1 polymer ?
#
loop_
_entity_poly.entity_id
_entity_poly.type
_entity_poly.pdbx_seq_one_letter_code
_entity_poly.pdbx_strand_id
1 'polypeptide(L)'
;ADVTALALYNSFDSHGWLDDLPDHVRSQLQCIRGDVRDSAFINRIVRGQAVVFHLAALIAIPYSYAAAQSYVETNVLGTVNVL
;
A
#
# COMPACT_ATOMS: atom_id res chain seq x y z
N ALA A 1 -9.16 -15.78 7.68
CA ALA A 1 -8.51 -15.59 6.37
C ALA A 1 -7.03 -15.35 6.62
N ASP A 2 -6.15 -15.76 5.71
CA ASP A 2 -4.75 -15.35 5.75
C ASP A 2 -4.65 -14.00 5.04
N VAL A 3 -4.14 -12.97 5.73
CA VAL A 3 -4.20 -11.58 5.26
C VAL A 3 -2.80 -10.98 5.24
N THR A 4 -2.35 -10.60 4.04
CA THR A 4 -1.16 -9.78 3.86
C THR A 4 -1.55 -8.30 3.80
N ALA A 5 -1.01 -7.50 4.71
CA ALA A 5 -1.24 -6.06 4.75
C ALA A 5 -0.01 -5.32 4.21
N LEU A 6 -0.16 -4.65 3.07
CA LEU A 6 0.87 -3.78 2.50
C LEU A 6 0.77 -2.38 3.12
N ALA A 7 1.83 -1.94 3.78
CA ALA A 7 2.03 -0.55 4.20
C ALA A 7 3.11 0.13 3.35
N LEU A 8 3.00 1.45 3.18
CA LEU A 8 4.02 2.23 2.49
C LEU A 8 5.35 2.17 3.25
N TYR A 9 6.42 1.77 2.57
CA TYR A 9 7.76 1.79 3.14
C TYR A 9 8.18 3.23 3.52
N ASN A 10 8.75 3.38 4.70
CA ASN A 10 9.23 4.65 5.24
C ASN A 10 10.41 4.40 6.20
N SER A 11 11.13 5.47 6.53
CA SER A 11 12.31 5.45 7.40
C SER A 11 11.98 5.47 8.91
N PHE A 12 10.70 5.53 9.29
CA PHE A 12 10.26 5.64 10.69
C PHE A 12 9.88 4.30 11.32
N ASP A 13 10.06 3.21 10.58
CA ASP A 13 9.68 1.86 10.98
C ASP A 13 8.17 1.68 11.29
N SER A 14 7.32 2.54 10.73
CA SER A 14 5.87 2.51 10.95
C SER A 14 5.11 1.82 9.82
N HIS A 15 3.99 1.17 10.15
CA HIS A 15 2.98 0.66 9.21
C HIS A 15 1.76 1.60 9.08
N GLY A 16 1.85 2.82 9.60
CA GLY A 16 0.73 3.77 9.65
C GLY A 16 -0.35 3.30 10.62
N TRP A 17 -1.62 3.44 10.23
CA TRP A 17 -2.76 3.09 11.10
C TRP A 17 -2.83 1.61 11.51
N LEU A 18 -2.08 0.72 10.85
CA LEU A 18 -1.97 -0.67 11.27
C LEU A 18 -1.25 -0.82 12.62
N ASP A 19 -0.41 0.14 13.00
CA ASP A 19 0.28 0.14 14.29
C ASP A 19 -0.67 0.38 15.47
N ASP A 20 -1.82 1.02 15.22
CA ASP A 20 -2.85 1.34 16.23
C ASP A 20 -3.89 0.23 16.43
N LEU A 21 -3.79 -0.87 15.67
CA LEU A 21 -4.69 -2.00 15.80
C LEU A 21 -4.48 -2.72 17.15
N PRO A 22 -5.54 -3.25 17.78
CA PRO A 22 -5.39 -4.13 18.93
C PRO A 22 -4.46 -5.31 18.62
N ASP A 23 -3.59 -5.69 19.57
CA ASP A 23 -2.55 -6.70 19.33
C ASP A 23 -3.09 -8.02 18.81
N HIS A 24 -4.26 -8.46 19.31
CA HIS A 24 -4.91 -9.70 18.88
C HIS A 24 -5.37 -9.68 17.41
N VAL A 25 -5.62 -8.49 16.84
CA VAL A 25 -5.93 -8.31 15.42
C VAL A 25 -4.64 -8.21 14.62
N ARG A 26 -3.70 -7.39 15.08
CA ARG A 26 -2.41 -7.18 14.39
C ARG A 26 -1.61 -8.48 14.25
N SER A 27 -1.65 -9.36 15.26
CA SER A 27 -0.99 -10.67 15.22
C SER A 27 -1.56 -11.64 14.17
N GLN A 28 -2.73 -11.34 13.59
CA GLN A 28 -3.35 -12.12 12.52
C GLN A 28 -2.96 -11.62 11.13
N LEU A 29 -2.22 -10.51 11.03
CA LEU A 29 -1.80 -9.91 9.77
C LEU A 29 -0.34 -10.24 9.47
N GLN A 30 -0.07 -10.58 8.21
CA GLN A 30 1.29 -10.53 7.67
C GLN A 30 1.56 -9.11 7.14
N CYS A 31 2.15 -8.26 7.98
CA CYS A 31 2.51 -6.90 7.58
C CYS A 31 3.78 -6.89 6.74
N ILE A 32 3.70 -6.29 5.55
CA ILE A 32 4.84 -6.07 4.66
C ILE A 32 4.93 -4.58 4.30
N ARG A 33 6.14 -4.13 3.99
CA ARG A 33 6.40 -2.74 3.57
C ARG A 33 6.89 -2.70 2.14
N GLY A 34 6.36 -1.78 1.35
CA GLY A 34 6.72 -1.58 -0.04
C GLY A 34 6.07 -0.34 -0.62
N ASP A 35 6.10 -0.20 -1.94
CA ASP A 35 5.48 0.92 -2.64
C ASP A 35 4.69 0.38 -3.83
N VAL A 36 3.47 0.87 -4.00
CA VAL A 36 2.59 0.51 -5.11
C VAL A 36 3.18 0.89 -6.47
N ARG A 37 4.14 1.83 -6.50
CA ARG A 37 4.87 2.24 -7.71
C ARG A 37 5.91 1.22 -8.18
N ASP A 38 6.32 0.27 -7.33
CA ASP A 38 7.27 -0.79 -7.71
C ASP A 38 6.53 -2.00 -8.31
N SER A 39 6.53 -2.08 -9.65
CA SER A 39 5.81 -3.12 -10.38
C SER A 39 6.34 -4.53 -10.11
N ALA A 40 7.65 -4.71 -9.93
CA ALA A 40 8.23 -6.03 -9.66
C ALA A 40 7.86 -6.51 -8.25
N PHE A 41 7.85 -5.59 -7.29
CA PHE A 41 7.41 -5.87 -5.93
C PHE A 41 5.93 -6.25 -5.88
N ILE A 42 5.05 -5.44 -6.49
CA ILE A 42 3.60 -5.69 -6.50
C ILE A 42 3.27 -7.02 -7.19
N ASN A 43 3.86 -7.29 -8.35
CA ASN A 43 3.70 -8.58 -9.06
C ASN A 43 4.08 -9.79 -8.21
N ARG A 44 5.09 -9.66 -7.33
CA ARG A 44 5.51 -10.73 -6.44
C ARG A 44 4.53 -10.97 -5.30
N ILE A 45 4.01 -9.91 -4.67
CA ILE A 45 3.16 -10.04 -3.48
C ILE A 45 1.69 -10.34 -3.81
N VAL A 46 1.23 -9.95 -5.01
CA VAL A 46 -0.12 -10.25 -5.50
C VAL A 46 -0.23 -11.69 -5.98
N ARG A 47 0.88 -12.30 -6.43
CA ARG A 47 0.90 -13.69 -6.91
C ARG A 47 0.39 -14.65 -5.83
N GLY A 48 -0.68 -15.38 -6.15
CA GLY A 48 -1.29 -16.36 -5.25
C GLY A 48 -2.35 -15.78 -4.30
N GLN A 49 -2.55 -14.46 -4.28
CA GLN A 49 -3.65 -13.84 -3.56
C GLN A 49 -4.97 -14.10 -4.30
N ALA A 50 -5.98 -14.61 -3.58
CA ALA A 50 -7.30 -14.86 -4.16
C ALA A 50 -8.11 -13.56 -4.36
N VAL A 51 -7.88 -12.56 -3.52
CA VAL A 51 -8.58 -11.27 -3.51
C VAL A 51 -7.58 -10.17 -3.13
N VAL A 52 -7.64 -9.05 -3.84
CA VAL A 52 -6.82 -7.86 -3.55
C VAL A 52 -7.72 -6.66 -3.26
N PHE A 53 -7.53 -6.03 -2.10
CA PHE A 53 -8.13 -4.75 -1.76
C PHE A 53 -7.11 -3.64 -1.99
N HIS A 54 -7.21 -2.94 -3.12
CA HIS A 54 -6.30 -1.83 -3.45
C HIS A 54 -6.77 -0.54 -2.77
N LEU A 55 -6.08 -0.17 -1.68
CA LEU A 55 -6.41 1.00 -0.84
C LEU A 55 -5.32 2.08 -0.88
N ALA A 56 -4.28 1.91 -1.70
CA ALA A 56 -3.18 2.86 -1.78
C ALA A 56 -3.51 4.04 -2.72
N ALA A 57 -3.55 5.26 -2.19
CA ALA A 57 -3.76 6.47 -2.95
C ALA A 57 -3.26 7.72 -2.20
N LEU A 58 -2.87 8.75 -2.94
CA LEU A 58 -2.78 10.13 -2.44
C LEU A 58 -4.11 10.84 -2.65
N ILE A 59 -4.67 11.43 -1.58
CA ILE A 59 -6.01 12.04 -1.60
C ILE A 59 -6.01 13.57 -1.36
N ALA A 60 -4.88 14.14 -0.93
CA ALA A 60 -4.86 15.51 -0.42
C ALA A 60 -5.08 16.58 -1.51
N ILE A 61 -5.83 17.63 -1.17
CA ILE A 61 -6.00 18.87 -1.94
C ILE A 61 -5.67 20.08 -1.03
N PRO A 62 -5.07 21.18 -1.55
CA PRO A 62 -4.73 21.46 -2.95
C PRO A 62 -3.37 20.89 -3.39
N TYR A 63 -2.70 20.10 -2.54
CA TYR A 63 -1.34 19.60 -2.80
C TYR A 63 -1.24 18.81 -4.12
N SER A 64 -2.32 18.15 -4.55
CA SER A 64 -2.40 17.48 -5.86
C SER A 64 -2.12 18.39 -7.06
N TYR A 65 -2.40 19.69 -6.96
CA TYR A 65 -2.09 20.65 -8.02
C TYR A 65 -0.59 20.98 -8.07
N ALA A 66 0.07 21.02 -6.92
CA ALA A 66 1.50 21.30 -6.82
C ALA A 66 2.37 20.08 -7.14
N ALA A 67 1.89 18.87 -6.83
CA ALA A 67 2.64 17.63 -6.96
C ALA A 67 1.94 16.62 -7.89
N ALA A 68 1.37 17.08 -9.00
CA ALA A 68 0.56 16.27 -9.92
C ALA A 68 1.24 14.96 -10.35
N GLN A 69 2.55 14.98 -10.60
CA GLN A 69 3.32 13.78 -10.96
C GLN A 69 3.21 12.69 -9.89
N SER A 70 3.35 13.02 -8.60
CA SER A 70 3.27 12.04 -7.50
C SER A 70 1.89 11.38 -7.42
N TYR A 71 0.82 12.09 -7.80
CA TYR A 71 -0.54 11.56 -7.84
C TYR A 71 -0.73 10.64 -9.04
N VAL A 72 -0.16 10.97 -10.20
CA VAL A 72 -0.17 10.07 -11.37
C VAL A 72 0.61 8.80 -11.06
N GLU A 73 1.81 8.92 -10.49
CA GLU A 73 2.63 7.77 -10.12
C GLU A 73 1.91 6.87 -9.09
N THR A 74 1.34 7.45 -8.03
CA THR A 74 0.73 6.65 -6.96
C THR A 74 -0.64 6.11 -7.37
N ASN A 75 -1.52 6.96 -7.90
CA ASN A 75 -2.92 6.62 -8.08
C ASN A 75 -3.18 5.97 -9.45
N VAL A 76 -2.41 6.30 -10.49
CA VAL A 76 -2.59 5.74 -11.84
C VAL A 76 -1.61 4.60 -12.08
N LEU A 77 -0.31 4.87 -12.09
CA LEU A 77 0.70 3.83 -12.30
C LEU A 77 0.63 2.76 -11.22
N GLY A 78 0.47 3.16 -9.95
CA GLY A 78 0.29 2.21 -8.86
C GLY A 78 -0.93 1.30 -9.04
N THR A 79 -2.06 1.85 -9.50
CA THR A 79 -3.25 1.03 -9.81
C THR A 79 -2.98 0.06 -10.96
N VAL A 80 -2.27 0.50 -12.01
CA VAL A 80 -1.88 -0.37 -13.12
C VAL A 80 -0.98 -1.52 -12.64
N ASN A 81 -0.09 -1.29 -11.69
CA ASN A 81 0.78 -2.35 -11.14
C ASN A 81 0.00 -3.43 -10.39
N VAL A 82 -1.22 -3.15 -9.92
CA VAL A 82 -2.07 -4.11 -9.18
C VAL A 82 -2.96 -4.93 -10.12
N LEU A 83 -3.25 -4.43 -11.33
CA LEU A 83 -4.10 -5.08 -12.34
C LEU A 83 -3.33 -6.14 -13.14
#